data_AF-A0A0C9M0U9-F1
#
_entry.id   AF-A0A0C9M0U9-F1
#
_cell.length_a   1.000
_cell.length_b   1.000
_cell.length_c   1.000
_cell.angle_alpha   90.00
_cell.angle_beta   90.00
_cell.angle_gamma   90.00
#
_symmetry.space_group_name_H-M   'P 1'
#
loop_
_entity.id
_entity.type
_entity.pdbx_description
1 polymer ?
#
loop_
_entity_poly.entity_id
_entity_poly.type
_entity_poly.pdbx_seq_one_letter_code
_entity_poly.pdbx_strand_id
1 'polypeptide(L)'
;MSGTAGEEAAERAKSRRRLLTLAEFVAVAGLMVAALTLYLNWSQRRSDAADKAAAASAQRHERARLDLSATVESDGRRLALRDPNHDLQELTIDFPTKSGIGRQVPVGDPVIEAEPIAGPMLALTDGEADTREGRLPALITTRYWDGDTARTVTGLYDVIWSTHGRLFRGRTLRLEGLRLRDRNGTKAKLDAAWAARRG
;
A
#
# COMPACT_ATOMS: atom_id res chain seq x y z
N MET A 1 54.80 -69.55 -35.46
CA MET A 1 53.92 -69.35 -34.28
C MET A 1 53.77 -67.84 -34.02
N SER A 2 53.08 -67.10 -34.90
CA SER A 2 53.06 -65.62 -34.85
C SER A 2 51.67 -64.98 -34.94
N GLY A 3 50.59 -65.76 -34.76
CA GLY A 3 49.20 -65.26 -34.83
C GLY A 3 48.60 -64.80 -33.50
N THR A 4 49.08 -65.30 -32.36
CA THR A 4 48.42 -65.13 -31.06
C THR A 4 48.72 -63.80 -30.35
N ALA A 5 49.92 -63.23 -30.56
CA ALA A 5 50.32 -61.99 -29.88
C ALA A 5 49.54 -60.75 -30.39
N GLY A 6 49.13 -60.73 -31.67
CA GLY A 6 48.36 -59.65 -32.26
C GLY A 6 46.90 -59.62 -31.80
N GLU A 7 46.28 -60.80 -31.64
CA GLU A 7 44.90 -60.93 -31.15
C GLU A 7 44.78 -60.55 -29.66
N GLU A 8 45.70 -61.00 -28.81
CA GLU A 8 45.71 -60.63 -27.38
C GLU A 8 45.92 -59.12 -27.15
N ALA A 9 46.78 -58.48 -27.95
CA ALA A 9 46.99 -57.03 -27.88
C ALA A 9 45.74 -56.26 -28.32
N ALA A 10 45.04 -56.73 -29.36
CA ALA A 10 43.79 -56.15 -29.83
C ALA A 10 42.65 -56.32 -28.80
N GLU A 11 42.58 -57.45 -28.11
CA GLU A 11 41.58 -57.69 -27.05
C GLU A 11 41.82 -56.83 -25.81
N ARG A 12 43.09 -56.69 -25.39
CA ARG A 12 43.47 -55.77 -24.29
C ARG A 12 43.18 -54.31 -24.65
N ALA A 13 43.40 -53.91 -25.90
CA ALA A 13 43.06 -52.57 -26.38
C ALA A 13 41.54 -52.33 -26.40
N LYS A 14 40.73 -53.30 -26.83
CA LYS A 14 39.25 -53.22 -26.78
C LYS A 14 38.73 -53.12 -25.34
N SER A 15 39.29 -53.89 -24.41
CA SER A 15 38.90 -53.85 -22.99
C SER A 15 39.25 -52.51 -22.33
N ARG A 16 40.43 -51.94 -22.64
CA ARG A 16 40.81 -50.60 -22.17
C ARG A 16 39.89 -49.50 -22.72
N ARG A 17 39.50 -49.59 -23.99
CA ARG A 17 38.56 -48.64 -24.61
C ARG A 17 37.17 -48.72 -23.99
N ARG A 18 36.68 -49.93 -23.67
CA ARG A 18 35.41 -50.13 -22.96
C ARG A 18 35.43 -49.53 -21.55
N LEU A 19 36.53 -49.68 -20.82
CA LEU A 19 36.71 -49.06 -19.50
C LEU A 19 36.75 -47.53 -19.60
N LEU A 20 37.41 -46.97 -20.63
CA LEU A 20 37.41 -45.54 -20.89
C LEU A 20 35.98 -45.02 -21.15
N THR A 21 35.22 -45.70 -22.02
CA THR A 21 33.83 -45.31 -22.33
C THR A 21 32.91 -45.42 -21.12
N LEU A 22 33.15 -46.38 -20.23
CA LEU A 22 32.37 -46.54 -18.99
C LEU A 22 32.69 -45.42 -17.99
N ALA A 23 33.97 -45.11 -17.80
CA ALA A 23 34.42 -44.03 -16.93
C ALA A 23 33.92 -42.66 -17.43
N GLU A 24 33.94 -42.43 -18.74
CA GLU A 24 33.39 -41.22 -19.36
C GLU A 24 31.89 -41.09 -19.13
N PHE A 25 31.13 -42.19 -19.30
CA PHE A 25 29.70 -42.19 -19.01
C PHE A 25 29.39 -41.86 -17.54
N VAL A 26 30.15 -42.44 -16.60
CA VAL A 26 29.99 -42.17 -15.17
C VAL A 26 30.35 -40.71 -14.84
N ALA A 27 31.39 -40.15 -15.46
CA ALA A 27 31.75 -38.75 -15.28
C ALA A 27 30.66 -37.80 -15.79
N VAL A 28 30.08 -38.07 -16.97
CA VAL A 28 28.96 -37.30 -17.53
C VAL A 28 27.71 -37.42 -16.64
N ALA A 29 27.40 -38.62 -16.15
CA ALA A 29 26.30 -38.82 -15.22
C ALA A 29 26.50 -38.03 -13.91
N GLY A 30 27.72 -38.04 -13.36
CA GLY A 30 28.08 -37.25 -12.18
C GLY A 30 27.93 -35.74 -12.41
N LEU A 31 28.37 -35.24 -13.58
CA LEU A 31 28.23 -33.83 -13.96
C LEU A 31 26.75 -33.42 -14.09
N MET A 32 25.92 -34.28 -14.68
CA MET A 32 24.47 -34.05 -14.81
C MET A 32 23.80 -33.96 -13.44
N VAL A 33 24.12 -34.87 -12.51
CA VAL A 33 23.60 -34.84 -11.13
C VAL A 33 24.06 -33.59 -10.38
N ALA A 34 25.32 -33.19 -10.53
CA ALA A 34 25.85 -31.98 -9.92
C ALA A 34 25.16 -30.72 -10.46
N ALA A 35 24.97 -30.63 -11.78
CA ALA A 35 24.25 -29.52 -12.42
C ALA A 35 22.79 -29.44 -11.95
N LEU A 36 22.09 -30.57 -11.87
CA LEU A 36 20.72 -30.64 -11.38
C LEU A 36 20.63 -30.20 -9.90
N THR A 37 21.55 -30.69 -9.06
CA THR A 37 21.60 -30.34 -7.63
C THR A 37 21.87 -28.84 -7.44
N LEU A 38 22.78 -28.27 -8.23
CA LEU A 38 23.10 -26.85 -8.20
C LEU A 38 21.88 -26.01 -8.63
N TYR A 39 21.18 -26.42 -9.70
CA TYR A 39 19.98 -25.75 -10.16
C TYR A 39 18.87 -25.78 -9.11
N LEU A 40 18.62 -26.94 -8.47
CA LEU A 40 17.62 -27.08 -7.41
C LEU A 40 17.93 -26.17 -6.21
N ASN A 41 19.19 -26.13 -5.77
CA ASN A 41 19.61 -25.27 -4.66
C ASN A 41 19.46 -23.77 -5.01
N TRP A 42 19.88 -23.40 -6.22
CA TRP A 42 19.73 -22.02 -6.71
C TRP A 42 18.26 -21.61 -6.83
N SER A 43 17.41 -22.50 -7.36
CA SER A 43 15.96 -22.30 -7.46
C SER A 43 15.32 -22.10 -6.09
N GLN A 44 15.63 -22.97 -5.12
CA GLN A 44 15.13 -22.87 -3.74
C GLN A 44 15.60 -21.58 -3.05
N ARG A 45 16.88 -21.20 -3.17
CA ARG A 45 17.37 -19.93 -2.61
C ARG A 45 16.64 -18.73 -3.20
N ARG A 46 16.30 -18.79 -4.51
CA ARG A 46 15.60 -17.71 -5.19
C ARG A 46 14.14 -17.62 -4.76
N SER A 47 13.44 -18.74 -4.59
CA SER A 47 12.07 -18.75 -4.04
C SER A 47 12.06 -18.24 -2.60
N ASP A 48 12.97 -18.71 -1.74
CA ASP A 48 13.07 -18.27 -0.35
C ASP A 48 13.36 -16.76 -0.24
N ALA A 49 14.21 -16.23 -1.13
CA ALA A 49 14.50 -14.80 -1.19
C ALA A 49 13.26 -14.00 -1.64
N ALA A 50 12.49 -14.50 -2.60
CA ALA A 50 11.25 -13.87 -3.05
C ALA A 50 10.18 -13.88 -1.95
N ASP A 51 10.03 -15.00 -1.25
CA ASP A 51 9.06 -15.14 -0.14
C ASP A 51 9.44 -14.26 1.04
N LYS A 52 10.73 -14.19 1.41
CA LYS A 52 11.21 -13.25 2.43
C LYS A 52 11.00 -11.80 2.02
N ALA A 53 11.22 -11.45 0.76
CA ALA A 53 10.96 -10.11 0.25
C ALA A 53 9.47 -9.76 0.28
N ALA A 54 8.60 -10.71 -0.09
CA ALA A 54 7.15 -10.57 -0.04
C ALA A 54 6.64 -10.44 1.41
N ALA A 55 7.12 -11.27 2.33
CA ALA A 55 6.78 -11.21 3.75
C ALA A 55 7.27 -9.90 4.39
N ALA A 56 8.51 -9.47 4.12
CA ALA A 56 9.02 -8.18 4.58
C ALA A 56 8.22 -7.01 3.98
N SER A 57 7.77 -7.12 2.73
CA SER A 57 6.88 -6.15 2.11
C SER A 57 5.53 -6.10 2.81
N ALA A 58 4.89 -7.25 3.01
CA ALA A 58 3.59 -7.37 3.69
C ALA A 58 3.65 -6.82 5.12
N GLN A 59 4.72 -7.14 5.86
CA GLN A 59 4.92 -6.63 7.22
C GLN A 59 5.16 -5.11 7.24
N ARG A 60 5.89 -4.57 6.25
CA ARG A 60 6.02 -3.11 6.08
C ARG A 60 4.68 -2.46 5.72
N HIS A 61 3.89 -3.08 4.86
CA HIS A 61 2.56 -2.60 4.50
C HIS A 61 1.58 -2.65 5.67
N GLU A 62 1.70 -3.65 6.54
CA GLU A 62 0.87 -3.78 7.74
C GLU A 62 1.23 -2.75 8.81
N ARG A 63 2.53 -2.51 9.05
CA ARG A 63 3.00 -1.45 9.95
C ARG A 63 2.71 -0.05 9.44
N ALA A 64 2.67 0.14 8.12
CA ALA A 64 2.32 1.42 7.50
C ALA A 64 0.81 1.69 7.42
N ARG A 65 -0.03 0.84 8.04
CA ARG A 65 -1.49 1.05 8.06
C ARG A 65 -1.82 2.23 8.95
N LEU A 66 -2.29 3.31 8.33
CA LEU A 66 -2.91 4.42 9.02
C LEU A 66 -4.35 4.04 9.37
N ASP A 67 -4.67 3.99 10.65
CA ASP A 67 -6.03 3.76 11.17
C ASP A 67 -6.52 5.03 11.86
N LEU A 68 -6.73 6.10 11.08
CA LEU A 68 -7.26 7.35 11.63
C LEU A 68 -8.68 7.16 12.13
N SER A 69 -8.84 7.51 13.40
CA SER A 69 -10.13 7.75 14.05
C SER A 69 -10.34 9.26 14.19
N ALA A 70 -11.60 9.69 14.23
CA ALA A 70 -11.95 11.08 14.46
C ALA A 70 -12.89 11.20 15.66
N THR A 71 -12.63 12.19 16.51
CA THR A 71 -13.52 12.61 17.59
C THR A 71 -14.16 13.94 17.21
N VAL A 72 -15.49 14.01 17.32
CA VAL A 72 -16.23 15.24 17.09
C VAL A 72 -16.02 16.19 18.27
N GLU A 73 -15.58 17.40 17.98
CA GLU A 73 -15.31 18.43 18.97
C GLU A 73 -16.05 19.73 18.64
N SER A 74 -16.17 20.60 19.64
CA SER A 74 -16.72 21.95 19.48
C SER A 74 -18.09 21.99 18.79
N ASP A 75 -18.95 20.99 19.07
CA ASP A 75 -20.29 20.84 18.48
C ASP A 75 -20.25 20.68 16.94
N GLY A 76 -19.32 19.84 16.45
CA GLY A 76 -19.17 19.56 15.03
C GLY A 76 -18.37 20.62 14.26
N ARG A 77 -17.73 21.57 14.96
CA ARG A 77 -16.86 22.56 14.30
C ARG A 77 -15.46 22.03 14.02
N ARG A 78 -15.04 21.00 14.74
CA ARG A 78 -13.72 20.37 14.60
C ARG A 78 -13.86 18.85 14.63
N LEU A 79 -13.06 18.16 13.83
CA LEU A 79 -12.80 16.73 13.98
C LEU A 79 -11.36 16.53 14.41
N ALA A 80 -11.13 16.12 15.65
CA ALA A 80 -9.79 15.75 16.12
C ALA A 80 -9.43 14.36 15.60
N LEU A 81 -8.31 14.28 14.87
CA LEU A 81 -7.82 13.05 14.27
C LEU A 81 -6.80 12.39 15.19
N ARG A 82 -6.89 11.07 15.34
CA ARG A 82 -5.93 10.28 16.12
C ARG A 82 -5.68 8.94 15.44
N ASP A 83 -4.43 8.51 15.45
CA ASP A 83 -4.06 7.13 15.18
C ASP A 83 -3.70 6.47 16.52
N PRO A 84 -4.34 5.35 16.90
CA PRO A 84 -4.01 4.67 18.15
C PRO A 84 -2.55 4.17 18.21
N ASN A 85 -1.90 3.98 17.08
CA ASN A 85 -0.56 3.40 17.00
C ASN A 85 0.56 4.43 16.79
N HIS A 86 0.23 5.64 16.35
CA HIS A 86 1.21 6.61 15.89
C HIS A 86 0.89 8.03 16.35
N ASP A 87 1.92 8.77 16.76
CA ASP A 87 1.79 10.20 17.00
C ASP A 87 1.88 10.99 15.69
N LEU A 88 0.86 11.79 15.41
CA LEU A 88 0.69 12.51 14.15
C LEU A 88 1.39 13.87 14.25
N GLN A 89 2.53 14.03 13.56
CA GLN A 89 3.32 15.27 13.64
C GLN A 89 2.91 16.30 12.59
N GLU A 90 2.74 15.85 11.35
CA GLU A 90 2.29 16.72 10.26
C GLU A 90 1.04 16.11 9.65
N LEU A 91 0.08 16.97 9.38
CA LEU A 91 -1.20 16.60 8.79
C LEU A 91 -1.50 17.55 7.64
N THR A 92 -1.78 16.99 6.48
CA THR A 92 -2.27 17.72 5.30
C THR A 92 -3.56 17.08 4.83
N ILE A 93 -4.61 17.90 4.69
CA ILE A 93 -5.92 17.48 4.21
C ILE A 93 -6.20 18.18 2.88
N ASP A 94 -6.25 17.39 1.82
CA ASP A 94 -6.62 17.83 0.47
C ASP A 94 -8.08 17.47 0.17
N PHE A 95 -8.81 18.43 -0.39
CA PHE A 95 -10.20 18.27 -0.81
C PHE A 95 -10.33 18.20 -2.34
N PRO A 96 -11.47 17.72 -2.88
CA PRO A 96 -11.66 17.61 -4.32
C PRO A 96 -11.54 18.96 -4.99
N THR A 97 -10.88 19.00 -6.14
CA THR A 97 -10.55 20.26 -6.83
C THR A 97 -11.82 21.05 -7.18
N LYS A 98 -12.89 20.35 -7.57
CA LYS A 98 -14.19 20.96 -7.94
C LYS A 98 -15.10 21.26 -6.75
N SER A 99 -14.66 21.03 -5.51
CA SER A 99 -15.43 21.37 -4.31
C SER A 99 -15.30 22.86 -3.92
N GLY A 100 -14.23 23.53 -4.38
CA GLY A 100 -13.92 24.91 -3.97
C GLY A 100 -13.35 25.03 -2.55
N ILE A 101 -13.15 23.92 -1.84
CA ILE A 101 -12.59 23.88 -0.49
C ILE A 101 -11.05 23.90 -0.59
N GLY A 102 -10.43 24.82 0.15
CA GLY A 102 -8.98 24.94 0.22
C GLY A 102 -8.33 23.79 1.00
N ARG A 103 -7.06 23.49 0.70
CA ARG A 103 -6.23 22.58 1.49
C ARG A 103 -6.15 23.07 2.94
N GLN A 104 -6.25 22.14 3.90
CA GLN A 104 -5.98 22.42 5.30
C GLN A 104 -4.65 21.80 5.75
N VAL A 105 -3.85 22.56 6.50
CA VAL A 105 -2.59 22.12 7.12
C VAL A 105 -2.59 22.63 8.57
N PRO A 106 -3.14 21.86 9.52
CA PRO A 106 -3.15 22.24 10.93
C PRO A 106 -1.71 22.37 11.44
N VAL A 107 -1.41 23.47 12.14
CA VAL A 107 -0.07 23.78 12.68
C VAL A 107 0.09 23.28 14.12
N GLY A 108 -1.00 22.97 14.81
CA GLY A 108 -1.03 22.44 16.18
C GLY A 108 -1.72 21.09 16.22
N ASP A 109 -2.90 21.05 16.85
CA ASP A 109 -3.67 19.80 16.96
C ASP A 109 -4.01 19.23 15.57
N PRO A 110 -3.94 17.90 15.38
CA PRO A 110 -4.28 17.23 14.13
C PRO A 110 -5.80 17.23 13.92
N VAL A 111 -6.37 18.36 13.49
CA VAL A 111 -7.81 18.56 13.36
C VAL A 111 -8.25 18.82 11.91
N ILE A 112 -9.50 18.52 11.59
CA ILE A 112 -10.19 19.07 10.41
C ILE A 112 -11.13 20.17 10.89
N GLU A 113 -10.98 21.36 10.33
CA GLU A 113 -11.82 22.52 10.65
C GLU A 113 -13.03 22.58 9.72
N ALA A 114 -14.22 22.80 10.31
CA ALA A 114 -15.46 22.93 9.55
C ALA A 114 -15.56 24.25 8.79
N GLU A 115 -14.94 25.32 9.28
CA GLU A 115 -15.12 26.68 8.77
C GLU A 115 -14.68 26.85 7.30
N PRO A 116 -13.49 26.35 6.88
CA PRO A 116 -13.10 26.38 5.47
C PRO A 116 -13.95 25.48 4.55
N ILE A 117 -14.62 24.47 5.13
CA ILE A 117 -15.49 23.53 4.41
C ILE A 117 -16.90 24.12 4.24
N ALA A 118 -17.39 24.83 5.26
CA ALA A 118 -18.77 25.26 5.39
C ALA A 118 -19.22 26.15 4.22
N GLY A 119 -18.44 27.17 3.87
CA GLY A 119 -18.80 28.11 2.80
C GLY A 119 -19.07 27.41 1.46
N PRO A 120 -18.09 26.70 0.88
CA PRO A 120 -18.29 25.97 -0.38
C PRO A 120 -19.39 24.90 -0.30
N MET A 121 -19.49 24.17 0.80
CA MET A 121 -20.51 23.13 0.96
C MET A 121 -21.94 23.69 1.04
N LEU A 122 -22.14 24.81 1.74
CA LEU A 122 -23.44 25.47 1.80
C LEU A 122 -23.84 26.03 0.43
N ALA A 123 -22.90 26.60 -0.32
CA ALA A 123 -23.16 27.04 -1.69
C ALA A 123 -23.53 25.88 -2.63
N LEU A 124 -22.88 24.72 -2.49
CA LEU A 124 -23.18 23.53 -3.29
C LEU A 124 -24.54 22.89 -2.98
N THR A 125 -25.08 23.14 -1.80
CA THR A 125 -26.37 22.61 -1.32
C THR A 125 -27.42 23.70 -1.26
N ASP A 126 -27.21 24.83 -1.93
CA ASP A 126 -28.13 25.94 -1.92
C ASP A 126 -29.41 25.62 -2.70
N GLY A 127 -30.56 26.04 -2.15
CA GLY A 127 -31.88 25.67 -2.66
C GLY A 127 -32.35 24.25 -2.29
N GLU A 128 -31.54 23.47 -1.58
CA GLU A 128 -31.95 22.18 -1.02
C GLU A 128 -32.55 22.34 0.40
N ALA A 129 -32.93 21.23 1.02
CA ALA A 129 -33.41 21.22 2.40
C ALA A 129 -32.34 21.75 3.38
N ASP A 130 -32.77 22.56 4.36
CA ASP A 130 -31.88 23.13 5.37
C ASP A 130 -31.11 22.08 6.17
N THR A 131 -31.78 20.94 6.42
CA THR A 131 -31.16 19.78 7.07
C THR A 131 -30.82 18.73 6.04
N ARG A 132 -29.53 18.45 5.90
CA ARG A 132 -29.01 17.46 4.95
C ARG A 132 -27.76 16.82 5.51
N GLU A 133 -27.60 15.53 5.25
CA GLU A 133 -26.36 14.82 5.55
C GLU A 133 -25.62 14.46 4.27
N GLY A 134 -24.30 14.35 4.37
CA GLY A 134 -23.48 13.95 3.25
C GLY A 134 -22.11 13.45 3.66
N ARG A 135 -21.34 13.08 2.64
CA ARG A 135 -19.93 12.72 2.81
C ARG A 135 -19.10 13.49 1.82
N LEU A 136 -18.04 14.09 2.32
CA LEU A 136 -17.05 14.81 1.55
C LEU A 136 -15.77 13.95 1.52
N PRO A 137 -15.36 13.42 0.36
CA PRO A 137 -14.08 12.74 0.27
C PRO A 137 -12.95 13.73 0.57
N ALA A 138 -11.97 13.29 1.35
CA ALA A 138 -10.76 14.04 1.69
C ALA A 138 -9.55 13.10 1.63
N LEU A 139 -8.46 13.59 1.04
CA LEU A 139 -7.18 12.90 1.01
C LEU A 139 -6.34 13.40 2.17
N ILE A 140 -6.07 12.52 3.12
CA ILE A 140 -5.36 12.84 4.35
C ILE A 140 -3.96 12.26 4.26
N THR A 141 -2.95 13.13 4.30
CA THR A 141 -1.54 12.75 4.34
C THR A 141 -0.99 13.10 5.71
N THR A 142 -0.36 12.11 6.35
CA THR A 142 0.21 12.25 7.69
C THR A 142 1.67 11.84 7.69
N ARG A 143 2.48 12.58 8.45
CA ARG A 143 3.86 12.22 8.77
C ARG A 143 3.94 11.80 10.24
N TYR A 144 4.61 10.67 10.50
CA TYR A 144 4.87 10.16 11.84
C TYR A 144 6.26 9.53 11.93
N TRP A 145 6.76 9.31 13.15
CA TRP A 145 8.01 8.57 13.40
C TRP A 145 7.70 7.11 13.74
N ASP A 146 8.39 6.19 13.05
CA ASP A 146 8.45 4.77 13.39
C ASP A 146 9.88 4.47 13.87
N GLY A 147 10.09 4.57 15.18
CA GLY A 147 11.43 4.66 15.76
C GLY A 147 12.16 5.88 15.19
N ASP A 148 13.35 5.66 14.62
CA ASP A 148 14.16 6.73 14.00
C ASP A 148 13.83 6.99 12.52
N THR A 149 12.80 6.34 11.97
CA THR A 149 12.42 6.49 10.56
C THR A 149 11.17 7.34 10.42
N ALA A 150 11.28 8.50 9.76
CA ALA A 150 10.12 9.28 9.39
C ALA A 150 9.35 8.58 8.27
N ARG A 151 8.05 8.40 8.46
CA ARG A 151 7.15 7.84 7.47
C ARG A 151 6.11 8.86 7.09
N THR A 152 5.76 8.86 5.81
CA THR A 152 4.62 9.61 5.27
C THR A 152 3.67 8.61 4.65
N VAL A 153 2.40 8.71 5.03
CA VAL A 153 1.33 7.85 4.51
C VAL A 153 0.13 8.69 4.14
N THR A 154 -0.61 8.23 3.15
CA THR A 154 -1.75 8.94 2.58
C THR A 154 -2.93 8.01 2.46
N GLY A 155 -4.08 8.41 3.02
CA GLY A 155 -5.34 7.68 2.92
C GLY A 155 -6.47 8.56 2.38
N LEU A 156 -7.44 7.93 1.73
CA LEU A 156 -8.68 8.57 1.29
C LEU A 156 -9.78 8.28 2.31
N TYR A 157 -10.38 9.33 2.85
CA TYR A 157 -11.43 9.28 3.85
C TYR A 157 -12.69 9.99 3.37
N ASP A 158 -13.82 9.61 3.95
CA ASP A 158 -15.08 10.34 3.92
C ASP A 158 -15.21 11.15 5.21
N VAL A 159 -15.22 12.48 5.09
CA VAL A 159 -15.68 13.37 6.15
C VAL A 159 -17.20 13.39 6.12
N ILE A 160 -17.83 12.88 7.18
CA ILE A 160 -19.28 12.88 7.33
C ILE A 160 -19.68 14.26 7.85
N TRP A 161 -20.66 14.87 7.20
CA TRP A 161 -21.13 16.20 7.53
C TRP A 161 -22.65 16.26 7.50
N SER A 162 -23.18 17.24 8.23
CA SER A 162 -24.58 17.61 8.23
C SER A 162 -24.72 19.13 8.06
N THR A 163 -25.79 19.57 7.41
CA THR A 163 -26.24 20.96 7.45
C THR A 163 -27.46 21.07 8.33
N HIS A 164 -27.64 22.24 8.94
CA HIS A 164 -28.80 22.57 9.75
C HIS A 164 -29.23 24.01 9.48
N GLY A 165 -30.53 24.26 9.46
CA GLY A 165 -31.09 25.61 9.49
C GLY A 165 -30.90 26.27 10.86
N ARG A 166 -30.66 27.58 10.89
CA ARG A 166 -30.62 28.39 12.11
C ARG A 166 -31.74 29.43 12.04
N LEU A 167 -32.38 29.70 13.18
CA LEU A 167 -33.50 30.65 13.28
C LEU A 167 -33.18 32.06 12.73
N PHE A 168 -31.92 32.51 12.77
CA PHE A 168 -31.53 33.89 12.39
C PHE A 168 -30.20 34.05 11.61
N ARG A 169 -29.46 32.96 11.35
CA ARG A 169 -28.11 33.04 10.71
C ARG A 169 -27.96 32.13 9.49
N GLY A 170 -29.07 31.84 8.80
CA GLY A 170 -29.08 30.94 7.65
C GLY A 170 -28.72 29.50 8.04
N ARG A 171 -27.96 28.81 7.19
CA ARG A 171 -27.58 27.40 7.39
C ARG A 171 -26.19 27.29 8.01
N THR A 172 -25.92 26.18 8.70
CA THR A 172 -24.61 25.82 9.23
C THR A 172 -24.23 24.42 8.83
N LEU A 173 -22.92 24.19 8.68
CA LEU A 173 -22.35 22.87 8.53
C LEU A 173 -21.78 22.39 9.86
N ARG A 174 -21.97 21.10 10.17
CA ARG A 174 -21.32 20.37 11.26
C ARG A 174 -20.62 19.14 10.70
N LEU A 175 -19.50 18.79 11.29
CA LEU A 175 -18.76 17.58 11.04
C LEU A 175 -19.19 16.51 12.04
N GLU A 176 -19.59 15.36 11.53
CA GLU A 176 -20.18 14.28 12.32
C GLU A 176 -19.21 13.10 12.49
N GLY A 177 -18.18 13.01 11.66
CA GLY A 177 -17.16 11.98 11.81
C GLY A 177 -16.29 11.77 10.58
N LEU A 178 -15.47 10.74 10.65
CA LEU A 178 -14.54 10.34 9.60
C LEU A 178 -14.66 8.83 9.35
N ARG A 179 -14.66 8.43 8.07
CA ARG A 179 -14.66 7.03 7.69
C ARG A 179 -13.60 6.76 6.62
N LEU A 180 -12.77 5.75 6.84
CA LEU A 180 -11.82 5.29 5.84
C LEU A 180 -12.56 4.78 4.59
N ARG A 181 -12.18 5.28 3.42
CA ARG A 181 -12.65 4.79 2.12
C ARG A 181 -11.61 3.89 1.45
N ASP A 182 -10.38 4.37 1.34
CA ASP A 182 -9.30 3.66 0.67
C ASP A 182 -7.97 4.00 1.32
N ARG A 183 -7.18 2.98 1.68
CA ARG A 183 -5.87 3.13 2.31
C ARG A 183 -4.79 3.63 1.35
N ASN A 184 -5.02 3.49 0.04
CA ASN A 184 -4.12 3.90 -1.03
C ASN A 184 -4.73 5.07 -1.80
N GLY A 185 -5.04 6.15 -1.07
CA GLY A 185 -5.65 7.35 -1.62
C GLY A 185 -4.72 8.07 -2.59
N THR A 186 -5.28 8.59 -3.69
CA THR A 186 -4.57 9.48 -4.61
C THR A 186 -5.47 10.65 -4.97
N LYS A 187 -4.90 11.74 -5.48
CA LYS A 187 -5.69 12.90 -5.92
C LYS A 187 -6.68 12.54 -7.03
N ALA A 188 -6.30 11.63 -7.94
CA ALA A 188 -7.22 11.12 -8.97
C ALA A 188 -8.41 10.37 -8.37
N LYS A 189 -8.17 9.50 -7.38
CA LYS A 189 -9.25 8.78 -6.67
C LYS A 189 -10.14 9.73 -5.85
N LEU A 190 -9.56 10.74 -5.23
CA LEU A 190 -10.28 11.81 -4.53
C LEU A 190 -11.26 12.52 -5.46
N ASP A 191 -10.77 13.01 -6.60
CA ASP A 191 -11.61 13.74 -7.56
C ASP A 191 -12.65 12.82 -8.24
N ALA A 192 -12.31 11.54 -8.49
CA ALA A 192 -13.25 10.55 -9.00
C ALA A 192 -14.37 10.22 -7.99
N ALA A 193 -14.04 10.06 -6.71
CA ALA A 193 -15.02 9.82 -5.66
C ALA A 193 -15.99 11.00 -5.50
N TRP A 194 -15.53 12.22 -5.74
CA TRP A 194 -16.37 13.41 -5.77
C TRP A 194 -17.28 13.44 -7.01
N ALA A 195 -16.74 13.14 -8.19
CA ALA A 195 -17.50 13.12 -9.44
C ALA A 195 -18.64 12.08 -9.43
N ALA A 196 -18.38 10.88 -8.90
CA ALA A 196 -19.36 9.80 -8.80
C ALA A 196 -20.58 10.12 -7.91
N ARG A 197 -20.51 11.19 -7.12
CA ARG A 197 -21.57 11.62 -6.20
C ARG A 197 -22.47 12.72 -6.78
N ARG A 198 -22.04 13.34 -7.89
CA ARG A 198 -22.78 14.40 -8.60
C ARG A 198 -23.39 13.93 -9.93
N GLY A 199 -23.17 12.67 -10.31
CA GLY A 199 -23.92 11.99 -11.37
C GLY A 199 -25.05 11.20 -10.75
#